data_AF-A0A3D2FV33-F1
#
_entry.id   AF-A0A3D2FV33-F1
#
_cell.length_a   1.000
_cell.length_b   1.000
_cell.length_c   1.000
_cell.angle_alpha   90.00
_cell.angle_beta   90.00
_cell.angle_gamma   90.00
#
_symmetry.space_group_name_H-M   'P 1'
#
loop_
_entity.id
_entity.type
_entity.pdbx_description
1 polymer ?
#
loop_
_entity_poly.entity_id
_entity_poly.type
_entity_poly.pdbx_seq_one_letter_code
_entity_poly.pdbx_strand_id
1 'polypeptide(L)'
;AQSGKAHIACKRYGCCKRYDCREGRARPTGRRIPHRRQSLLAVMVLMLSGLSLSVPAHAACPSGFNGTAVFGIDICAGKGIAAGGLAHAAAVMTGILDFDGDGAPDNAAVVRGLAAQQAAFVVVSSERQARRFARRSGRE
;
A
#
# COMPACT_ATOMS: atom_id res chain seq x y z
N ALA A 1 4.23 30.68 -43.95
CA ALA A 1 4.04 31.75 -42.96
C ALA A 1 3.06 31.25 -41.90
N GLN A 2 3.44 31.39 -40.64
CA GLN A 2 2.63 31.13 -39.44
C GLN A 2 1.40 32.04 -39.41
N SER A 3 0.28 31.57 -38.84
CA SER A 3 -0.64 32.35 -37.98
C SER A 3 -1.87 31.46 -37.72
N GLY A 4 -2.42 31.28 -36.53
CA GLY A 4 -2.29 31.98 -35.26
C GLY A 4 -3.48 31.54 -34.41
N LYS A 5 -3.23 31.31 -33.12
CA LYS A 5 -4.23 30.94 -32.10
C LYS A 5 -5.27 32.06 -31.90
N ALA A 6 -6.51 31.68 -31.54
CA ALA A 6 -7.40 32.49 -30.70
C ALA A 6 -8.40 31.55 -30.00
N HIS A 7 -8.20 31.21 -28.72
CA HIS A 7 -8.62 31.95 -27.51
C HIS A 7 -10.14 31.95 -27.22
N ILE A 8 -10.48 31.13 -26.23
CA ILE A 8 -11.49 31.21 -25.16
C ILE A 8 -12.29 32.52 -25.11
N ALA A 9 -13.62 32.40 -25.16
CA ALA A 9 -14.52 33.27 -24.42
C ALA A 9 -15.82 32.51 -24.09
N CYS A 10 -15.85 31.86 -22.93
CA CYS A 10 -17.08 31.43 -22.30
C CYS A 10 -17.85 32.69 -21.85
N LYS A 11 -18.94 33.02 -22.53
CA LYS A 11 -19.89 34.05 -22.08
C LYS A 11 -21.23 33.39 -21.82
N ARG A 12 -21.59 33.38 -20.52
CA ARG A 12 -22.94 33.18 -19.97
C ARG A 12 -23.65 31.93 -20.49
N TYR A 13 -23.58 30.85 -19.69
CA TYR A 13 -24.55 29.76 -19.74
C TYR A 13 -25.97 30.33 -19.55
N GLY A 14 -26.58 30.76 -20.65
CA GLY A 14 -28.01 30.90 -20.81
C GLY A 14 -28.59 29.51 -20.94
N CYS A 15 -29.32 29.07 -19.93
CA CYS A 15 -30.13 27.88 -19.99
C CYS A 15 -31.19 28.04 -21.08
N CYS A 16 -30.99 27.39 -22.23
CA CYS A 16 -32.08 27.04 -23.13
C CYS A 16 -32.75 25.78 -22.58
N LYS A 17 -33.87 25.92 -21.88
CA LYS A 17 -34.91 24.89 -21.86
C LYS A 17 -36.28 25.53 -22.03
N ARG A 18 -36.90 25.18 -23.17
CA ARG A 18 -38.32 25.32 -23.49
C ARG A 18 -39.18 24.91 -22.29
N TYR A 19 -40.03 25.80 -21.81
CA TYR A 19 -41.29 25.42 -21.17
C TYR A 19 -42.38 26.41 -21.60
N ASP A 20 -43.48 25.82 -22.06
CA ASP A 20 -44.77 26.41 -22.39
C ASP A 20 -45.24 27.43 -21.34
N CYS A 21 -45.71 28.58 -21.83
CA CYS A 21 -46.49 29.52 -21.04
C CYS A 21 -47.98 29.16 -21.15
N ARG A 22 -48.57 28.64 -20.06
CA ARG A 22 -50.02 28.64 -19.87
C ARG A 22 -50.40 28.92 -18.41
N GLU A 23 -51.11 30.04 -18.25
CA GLU A 23 -52.13 30.35 -17.23
C GLU A 23 -51.80 30.18 -15.74
N GLY A 24 -51.65 31.33 -15.07
CA GLY A 24 -52.60 31.70 -14.01
C GLY A 24 -52.20 31.39 -12.55
N ARG A 25 -52.30 32.45 -11.74
CA ARG A 25 -52.33 32.55 -10.27
C ARG A 25 -51.00 32.58 -9.52
N ALA A 26 -50.71 33.79 -9.04
CA ALA A 26 -49.92 34.03 -7.85
C ALA A 26 -50.64 33.49 -6.58
N ARG A 27 -49.87 32.83 -5.70
CA ARG A 27 -50.13 32.75 -4.25
C ARG A 27 -48.79 32.76 -3.52
N PRO A 28 -48.55 33.67 -2.55
CA PRO A 28 -47.45 33.54 -1.63
C PRO A 28 -47.94 32.76 -0.42
N THR A 29 -47.40 31.56 -0.20
CA THR A 29 -47.53 30.88 1.09
C THR A 29 -46.13 30.50 1.54
N GLY A 30 -45.63 31.25 2.52
CA GLY A 30 -44.35 31.00 3.15
C GLY A 30 -44.26 29.56 3.64
N ARG A 31 -43.31 28.81 3.07
CA ARG A 31 -42.87 27.55 3.65
C ARG A 31 -41.82 27.87 4.69
N ARG A 32 -42.20 27.70 5.97
CA ARG A 32 -41.25 27.61 7.07
C ARG A 32 -40.25 26.50 6.74
N ILE A 33 -38.97 26.84 6.77
CA ILE A 33 -37.85 25.92 6.67
C ILE A 33 -37.90 25.02 7.92
N PRO A 34 -38.13 23.70 7.81
CA PRO A 34 -37.84 22.82 8.93
C PRO A 34 -36.31 22.76 9.07
N HIS A 35 -35.82 23.18 10.24
CA HIS A 35 -34.45 22.90 10.67
C HIS A 35 -34.25 21.38 10.63
N ARG A 36 -33.62 20.92 9.55
CA ARG A 36 -33.16 19.55 9.35
C ARG A 36 -32.10 19.32 10.43
N ARG A 37 -32.52 18.71 11.54
CA ARG A 37 -31.63 18.19 12.58
C ARG A 37 -30.59 17.31 11.87
N GLN A 38 -29.40 17.86 11.67
CA GLN A 38 -28.28 17.15 11.10
C GLN A 38 -27.87 16.11 12.16
N SER A 39 -28.33 14.87 11.94
CA SER A 39 -27.95 13.73 12.77
C SER A 39 -26.43 13.55 12.74
N LEU A 40 -25.79 13.93 13.85
CA LEU A 40 -24.37 13.73 14.16
C LEU A 40 -23.88 12.28 13.93
N LEU A 41 -24.80 11.31 13.89
CA LEU A 41 -24.53 9.90 13.63
C LEU A 41 -23.86 9.63 12.27
N ALA A 42 -24.14 10.44 11.24
CA ALA A 42 -23.59 10.20 9.90
C ALA A 42 -22.08 10.47 9.79
N VAL A 43 -21.51 11.31 10.68
CA VAL A 43 -20.09 11.67 10.66
C VAL A 43 -19.23 10.60 11.32
N MET A 44 -19.74 9.90 12.35
CA MET A 44 -18.99 8.86 13.07
C MET A 44 -18.74 7.60 12.23
N VAL A 45 -19.67 7.23 11.33
CA VAL A 45 -19.55 6.00 10.50
C VAL A 45 -18.47 6.14 9.43
N LEU A 46 -18.14 7.35 8.99
CA LEU A 46 -17.12 7.60 7.97
C LEU A 46 -15.67 7.57 8.49
N MET A 47 -15.48 7.60 9.82
CA MET A 47 -14.15 7.59 10.45
C MET A 47 -13.63 6.17 10.80
N LEU A 48 -14.49 5.14 10.76
CA LEU A 48 -14.08 3.77 11.09
C LEU A 48 -13.57 2.94 9.89
N SER A 49 -13.69 3.44 8.66
CA SER A 49 -13.39 2.67 7.44
C SER A 49 -11.92 2.77 6.96
N GLY A 50 -11.06 3.50 7.67
CA GLY A 50 -9.75 3.93 7.16
C GLY A 50 -8.53 3.13 7.61
N LEU A 51 -8.62 2.26 8.61
CA LEU A 51 -7.46 1.49 9.10
C LEU A 51 -7.36 0.13 8.42
N SER A 52 -7.02 0.14 7.12
CA SER A 52 -6.44 -1.03 6.47
C SER A 52 -5.00 -1.16 6.96
N LEU A 53 -4.79 -1.77 8.13
CA LEU A 53 -3.47 -2.21 8.58
C LEU A 53 -3.01 -3.35 7.65
N SER A 54 -2.30 -2.99 6.58
CA SER A 54 -1.56 -3.95 5.77
C SER A 54 -0.38 -4.45 6.61
N VAL A 55 -0.59 -5.53 7.37
CA VAL A 55 0.52 -6.27 7.97
C VAL A 55 1.35 -6.82 6.81
N PRO A 56 2.65 -6.51 6.68
CA PRO A 56 3.46 -7.17 5.69
C PRO A 56 3.50 -8.64 6.04
N ALA A 57 2.84 -9.45 5.22
CA ALA A 57 3.03 -10.90 5.24
C ALA A 57 4.44 -11.14 4.73
N HIS A 58 5.40 -11.16 5.65
CA HIS A 58 6.71 -11.78 5.45
C HIS A 58 6.48 -13.13 4.78
N ALA A 59 7.22 -13.46 3.72
CA ALA A 59 7.10 -14.78 3.11
C ALA A 59 7.69 -15.77 4.11
N ALA A 60 6.80 -16.25 4.98
CA ALA A 60 7.15 -16.93 6.21
C ALA A 60 8.03 -18.12 5.88
N CYS A 61 9.24 -18.12 6.46
CA CYS A 61 10.18 -19.23 6.33
C CYS A 61 9.43 -20.56 6.48
N PRO A 62 9.68 -21.54 5.59
CA PRO A 62 8.93 -22.78 5.60
C PRO A 62 9.10 -23.49 6.95
N SER A 63 8.14 -24.35 7.27
CA SER A 63 8.18 -25.12 8.52
C SER A 63 9.54 -25.78 8.75
N GLY A 64 10.04 -25.73 9.99
CA GLY A 64 11.36 -26.25 10.36
C GLY A 64 12.53 -25.29 10.10
N PHE A 65 12.25 -24.04 9.72
CA PHE A 65 13.19 -22.93 9.67
C PHE A 65 12.71 -21.81 10.60
N ASN A 66 13.64 -21.14 11.27
CA ASN A 66 13.37 -19.92 12.03
C ASN A 66 13.59 -18.72 11.12
N GLY A 67 12.80 -17.66 11.30
CA GLY A 67 12.81 -16.50 10.41
C GLY A 67 12.98 -15.17 11.14
N THR A 68 13.62 -14.23 10.46
CA THR A 68 13.51 -12.79 10.69
C THR A 68 13.48 -12.09 9.33
N ALA A 69 13.41 -10.76 9.28
CA ALA A 69 13.45 -10.02 8.02
C ALA A 69 14.21 -8.71 8.15
N VAL A 70 14.80 -8.29 7.04
CA VAL A 70 15.52 -7.01 6.89
C VAL A 70 15.01 -6.33 5.63
N PHE A 71 14.49 -5.11 5.79
CA PHE A 71 13.88 -4.33 4.69
C PHE A 71 12.86 -5.10 3.84
N GLY A 72 12.13 -6.05 4.45
CA GLY A 72 11.12 -6.87 3.77
C GLY A 72 11.69 -8.10 3.02
N ILE A 73 12.97 -8.39 3.16
CA ILE A 73 13.62 -9.61 2.66
C ILE A 73 13.70 -10.62 3.80
N ASP A 74 13.20 -11.83 3.56
CA ASP A 74 13.16 -12.87 4.58
C ASP A 74 14.54 -13.49 4.81
N ILE A 75 14.87 -13.73 6.07
CA ILE A 75 16.12 -14.35 6.50
C ILE A 75 15.76 -15.60 7.27
N CYS A 76 16.07 -16.76 6.70
CA CYS A 76 15.67 -18.05 7.22
C CYS A 76 16.87 -18.86 7.70
N ALA A 77 16.84 -19.33 8.94
CA ALA A 77 17.84 -20.22 9.51
C ALA A 77 17.29 -21.64 9.67
N GLY A 78 18.06 -22.62 9.19
CA GLY A 78 17.74 -24.02 9.34
C GLY A 78 17.82 -24.52 10.78
N LYS A 79 17.15 -25.65 11.05
CA LYS A 79 17.18 -26.29 12.37
C LYS A 79 18.61 -26.63 12.80
N GLY A 80 18.99 -26.19 13.99
CA GLY A 80 20.34 -26.37 14.56
C GLY A 80 21.25 -25.16 14.43
N ILE A 81 20.85 -24.12 13.67
CA ILE A 81 21.51 -22.82 13.73
C ILE A 81 21.06 -22.11 15.01
N ALA A 82 22.03 -21.69 15.83
CA ALA A 82 21.75 -20.95 17.05
C ALA A 82 21.09 -19.59 16.74
N ALA A 83 20.33 -19.03 17.69
CA ALA A 83 19.69 -17.73 17.53
C ALA A 83 20.69 -16.62 17.14
N GLY A 84 21.91 -16.66 17.69
CA GLY A 84 22.99 -15.74 17.32
C GLY A 84 23.40 -15.82 15.85
N GLY A 85 23.28 -17.00 15.20
CA GLY A 85 23.56 -17.14 13.78
C GLY A 85 22.50 -16.47 12.90
N LEU A 86 21.22 -16.55 13.29
CA LEU A 86 20.14 -15.82 12.60
C LEU A 86 20.30 -14.31 12.77
N ALA A 87 20.62 -13.84 13.98
CA ALA A 87 20.87 -12.43 14.24
C ALA A 87 22.10 -11.91 13.48
N HIS A 88 23.18 -12.68 13.42
CA HIS A 88 24.36 -12.33 12.65
C HIS A 88 24.06 -12.22 11.15
N ALA A 89 23.29 -13.15 10.59
CA ALA A 89 22.86 -13.09 9.20
C ALA A 89 22.00 -11.85 8.90
N ALA A 90 21.13 -11.46 9.82
CA ALA A 90 20.36 -10.22 9.71
C ALA A 90 21.26 -8.97 9.75
N ALA A 91 22.25 -8.94 10.63
CA ALA A 91 23.22 -7.85 10.70
C ALA A 91 24.04 -7.73 9.40
N VAL A 92 24.51 -8.86 8.86
CA VAL A 92 25.22 -8.90 7.57
C VAL A 92 24.33 -8.39 6.44
N MET A 93 23.08 -8.86 6.37
CA MET A 93 22.14 -8.40 5.33
C MET A 93 21.84 -6.89 5.46
N THR A 94 21.74 -6.39 6.69
CA THR A 94 21.56 -4.95 6.95
C THR A 94 22.75 -4.17 6.39
N GLY A 95 23.98 -4.50 6.78
CA GLY A 95 25.16 -3.77 6.29
C GLY A 95 25.47 -3.94 4.80
N ILE A 96 24.93 -4.96 4.14
CA ILE A 96 25.01 -5.10 2.67
C ILE A 96 24.02 -4.17 1.97
N LEU A 97 22.84 -3.97 2.54
CA LEU A 97 21.76 -3.19 1.92
C LEU A 97 21.78 -1.72 2.32
N ASP A 98 22.30 -1.42 3.51
CA ASP A 98 22.48 -0.11 4.15
C ASP A 98 23.97 0.01 4.49
N PHE A 99 24.78 0.33 3.48
CA PHE A 99 26.24 0.40 3.60
C PHE A 99 26.69 1.68 4.30
N ASP A 100 25.97 2.78 4.13
CA ASP A 100 26.29 4.05 4.79
C ASP A 100 25.78 4.13 6.25
N GLY A 101 24.89 3.22 6.64
CA GLY A 101 24.42 3.04 8.01
C GLY A 101 23.37 4.09 8.41
N ASP A 102 22.68 4.70 7.45
CA ASP A 102 21.64 5.70 7.73
C ASP A 102 20.30 5.07 8.16
N GLY A 103 20.20 3.74 8.14
CA GLY A 103 19.02 2.97 8.53
C GLY A 103 18.04 2.74 7.38
N ALA A 104 18.38 3.15 6.15
CA ALA A 104 17.62 2.93 4.94
C ALA A 104 18.45 2.13 3.92
N PRO A 105 17.79 1.36 3.03
CA PRO A 105 18.52 0.65 1.99
C PRO A 105 19.05 1.63 0.93
N ASP A 106 20.35 1.58 0.66
CA ASP A 106 21.06 2.40 -0.34
C ASP A 106 20.38 2.33 -1.72
N ASN A 107 19.88 1.13 -2.06
CA ASN A 107 19.17 0.88 -3.30
C ASN A 107 17.78 0.29 -3.07
N ALA A 108 16.84 1.16 -2.72
CA ALA A 108 15.45 0.80 -2.53
C ALA A 108 14.79 0.11 -3.75
N ALA A 109 15.26 0.37 -4.98
CA ALA A 109 14.72 -0.31 -6.17
C ALA A 109 15.08 -1.80 -6.18
N VAL A 110 16.32 -2.15 -5.84
CA VAL A 110 16.77 -3.54 -5.72
C VAL A 110 16.04 -4.24 -4.58
N VAL A 111 15.96 -3.63 -3.40
CA VAL A 111 15.26 -4.21 -2.25
C VAL A 111 13.78 -4.48 -2.57
N ARG A 112 13.09 -3.53 -3.20
CA ARG A 112 11.71 -3.74 -3.66
C ARG A 112 11.59 -4.88 -4.66
N GLY A 113 12.53 -5.01 -5.59
CA GLY A 113 12.56 -6.13 -6.53
C GLY A 113 12.72 -7.48 -5.83
N LEU A 114 13.65 -7.57 -4.86
CA LEU A 114 13.88 -8.77 -4.05
C LEU A 114 12.65 -9.12 -3.22
N ALA A 115 12.05 -8.14 -2.53
CA ALA A 115 10.84 -8.34 -1.74
C ALA A 115 9.64 -8.77 -2.62
N ALA A 116 9.46 -8.16 -3.79
CA ALA A 116 8.39 -8.52 -4.73
C ALA A 116 8.53 -9.95 -5.27
N GLN A 117 9.77 -10.43 -5.42
CA GLN A 117 10.07 -11.81 -5.79
C GLN A 117 10.07 -12.78 -4.58
N GLN A 118 9.72 -12.29 -3.40
CA GLN A 118 9.74 -13.01 -2.12
C GLN A 118 11.13 -13.62 -1.82
N ALA A 119 12.20 -12.97 -2.27
CA ALA A 119 13.56 -13.48 -2.12
C ALA A 119 13.89 -13.73 -0.64
N ALA A 120 14.66 -14.77 -0.37
CA ALA A 120 15.05 -15.15 0.98
C ALA A 120 16.55 -15.41 1.07
N PHE A 121 17.18 -14.91 2.12
CA PHE A 121 18.54 -15.29 2.51
C PHE A 121 18.49 -16.48 3.46
N VAL A 122 19.13 -17.59 3.10
CA VAL A 122 18.94 -18.87 3.80
C VAL A 122 20.25 -19.36 4.41
N VAL A 123 20.30 -19.45 5.74
CA VAL A 123 21.44 -19.96 6.50
C VAL A 123 21.19 -21.42 6.87
N VAL A 124 22.03 -22.30 6.35
CA VAL A 124 21.91 -23.75 6.58
C VAL A 124 23.27 -24.36 6.88
N SER A 125 23.27 -25.43 7.66
CA SER A 125 24.50 -26.16 8.00
C SER A 125 24.90 -27.23 6.97
N SER A 126 24.07 -27.46 5.95
CA SER A 126 24.32 -28.49 4.94
C SER A 126 23.48 -28.27 3.69
N GLU A 127 23.94 -28.77 2.56
CA GLU A 127 23.16 -28.79 1.32
C GLU A 127 21.82 -29.53 1.46
N ARG A 128 21.79 -30.59 2.30
CA ARG A 128 20.55 -31.34 2.57
C ARG A 128 19.49 -30.43 3.19
N GLN A 129 19.88 -29.45 3.99
CA GLN A 129 18.96 -28.44 4.50
C GLN A 129 18.56 -27.42 3.41
N ALA A 130 19.48 -26.96 2.57
CA ALA A 130 19.13 -26.10 1.43
C ALA A 130 18.11 -26.76 0.49
N ARG A 131 18.31 -28.02 0.12
CA ARG A 131 17.34 -28.80 -0.68
C ARG A 131 15.99 -28.90 0.01
N ARG A 132 15.95 -29.11 1.33
CA ARG A 132 14.69 -29.10 2.10
C ARG A 132 14.00 -27.74 2.07
N PHE A 133 14.76 -26.65 2.12
CA PHE A 133 14.21 -25.30 2.01
C PHE A 133 13.54 -25.13 0.64
N ALA A 134 14.28 -25.36 -0.45
CA ALA A 134 13.79 -25.19 -1.83
C ALA A 134 12.48 -25.96 -2.08
N ARG A 135 12.45 -27.24 -1.70
CA ARG A 135 11.26 -28.10 -1.78
C ARG A 135 10.07 -27.56 -1.02
N ARG A 136 10.28 -27.01 0.17
CA ARG A 136 9.20 -26.49 1.04
C ARG A 136 8.76 -25.08 0.66
N SER A 137 9.63 -24.30 0.01
CA SER A 137 9.30 -22.97 -0.49
C SER A 137 8.58 -23.00 -1.85
N GLY A 138 8.39 -24.17 -2.46
CA GLY A 138 7.74 -24.28 -3.78
C GLY A 138 8.58 -23.66 -4.91
N ARG A 139 9.91 -23.72 -4.80
CA ARG A 139 10.88 -23.10 -5.72
C ARG A 139 11.64 -24.12 -6.58
N GLU A 140 11.09 -25.31 -6.78
CA GLU A 140 11.61 -26.35 -7.70
C GLU A 140 10.72 -26.48 -8.93
#